data_AF-A0A7S1E8L2-F1
#
_entry.id   AF-A0A7S1E8L2-F1
#
_cell.length_a   1.000
_cell.length_b   1.000
_cell.length_c   1.000
_cell.angle_alpha   90.00
_cell.angle_beta   90.00
_cell.angle_gamma   90.00
#
_symmetry.space_group_name_H-M   'P 1'
#
loop_
_entity.id
_entity.type
_entity.pdbx_description
1 polymer ?
#
loop_
_entity_poly.entity_id
_entity_poly.type
_entity_poly.pdbx_seq_one_letter_code
_entity_poly.pdbx_strand_id
1 'polypeptide(L)'
;GGVLAVPVQGLAGRCLVDGAQYNIQDVSQYEGYMPEADSVEGMELRSLMLIPFAGATGKVIGAVRMMGSEVSAFENVESHMAHTLQSICTLALGSLLVHSAEEPSPQQQPSGGDAPPPPSR
;
A
#
# COMPACT_ATOMS: atom_id res chain seq x y z
N GLY A 1 9.67 1.69 -6.35
CA GLY A 1 8.55 1.90 -5.42
C GLY A 1 8.90 1.21 -4.13
N GLY A 2 9.01 1.96 -3.04
CA GLY A 2 9.32 1.40 -1.72
C GLY A 2 8.05 1.14 -0.92
N VAL A 3 8.03 0.10 -0.11
CA VAL A 3 7.01 -0.11 0.92
C VAL A 3 7.49 0.64 2.16
N LEU A 4 6.73 1.63 2.62
CA LEU A 4 7.02 2.36 3.85
C LEU A 4 6.14 1.78 4.97
N ALA A 5 6.76 1.13 5.95
CA ALA A 5 6.08 0.77 7.19
C ALA A 5 5.93 2.05 8.04
N VAL A 6 4.72 2.57 8.13
CA VAL A 6 4.39 3.71 9.00
C VAL A 6 3.97 3.20 10.38
N PRO A 7 4.46 3.82 11.48
CA PRO A 7 3.92 3.54 12.80
C PRO A 7 2.41 3.84 12.81
N VAL A 8 1.67 3.11 13.64
CA VAL A 8 0.20 3.32 13.78
C VAL A 8 -0.10 4.68 14.44
N GLN A 9 0.89 5.30 15.11
CA GLN A 9 0.81 6.69 15.54
C GLN A 9 1.03 7.65 14.35
N GLY A 10 0.26 8.75 14.32
CA GLY A 10 0.32 9.77 13.26
C GLY A 10 -0.89 9.72 12.30
N LEU A 11 -0.92 10.66 11.37
CA LEU A 11 -2.04 10.90 10.47
C LEU A 11 -2.26 9.73 9.51
N ALA A 12 -1.17 9.11 9.02
CA ALA A 12 -1.25 7.93 8.16
C ALA A 12 -1.89 6.73 8.88
N GLY A 13 -1.49 6.48 10.13
CA GLY A 13 -2.09 5.43 10.96
C GLY A 13 -3.57 5.69 11.24
N ARG A 14 -3.93 6.93 11.55
CA ARG A 14 -5.33 7.35 11.74
C ARG A 14 -6.18 7.12 10.49
N CYS A 15 -5.67 7.47 9.31
CA CYS A 15 -6.33 7.21 8.03
C CYS A 15 -6.60 5.71 7.82
N LEU A 16 -5.65 4.84 8.16
CA LEU A 16 -5.81 3.40 8.05
C LEU A 16 -6.85 2.84 9.04
N VAL A 17 -6.87 3.33 10.27
CA VAL A 17 -7.81 2.89 11.31
C VAL A 17 -9.24 3.33 11.00
N ASP A 18 -9.41 4.59 10.59
CA ASP A 18 -10.72 5.16 10.33
C ASP A 18 -11.26 4.73 8.95
N GLY A 19 -10.39 4.31 8.04
CA GLY A 19 -10.75 4.02 6.65
C GLY A 19 -11.28 5.25 5.92
N ALA A 20 -10.96 6.45 6.40
CA ALA A 20 -11.43 7.72 5.88
C ALA A 20 -10.32 8.51 5.18
N GLN A 21 -10.72 9.29 4.18
CA GLN A 21 -9.83 10.22 3.49
C GLN A 21 -9.58 11.46 4.35
N TYR A 22 -8.34 11.96 4.34
CA TYR A 22 -7.95 13.20 4.99
C TYR A 22 -7.31 14.15 3.98
N ASN A 23 -7.89 15.34 3.81
CA ASN A 23 -7.29 16.45 3.06
C ASN A 23 -6.93 17.59 4.01
N ILE A 24 -5.67 17.62 4.43
CA ILE A 24 -5.17 18.55 5.45
C ILE A 24 -4.43 19.68 4.75
N GLN A 25 -5.03 20.87 4.80
CA GLN A 25 -4.51 22.06 4.09
C GLN A 25 -3.27 22.65 4.78
N ASP A 26 -3.23 22.63 6.12
CA ASP A 26 -2.07 23.01 6.91
C ASP A 26 -1.90 22.06 8.11
N VAL A 27 -0.84 21.24 8.10
CA VAL A 27 -0.56 20.28 9.18
C VAL A 27 -0.20 20.96 10.50
N SER A 28 0.35 22.19 10.47
CA SER A 28 0.69 22.93 11.68
C SER A 28 -0.54 23.36 12.49
N GLN A 29 -1.71 23.41 11.83
CA GLN A 29 -3.00 23.77 12.43
C GLN A 29 -3.87 22.54 12.70
N TYR A 30 -3.42 21.34 12.31
CA TYR A 30 -4.24 20.15 12.35
C TYR A 30 -4.10 19.39 13.68
N GLU A 31 -5.23 19.16 14.36
CA GLU A 31 -5.25 18.40 15.60
C GLU A 31 -4.84 16.93 15.36
N GLY A 32 -3.77 16.52 16.05
CA GLY A 32 -3.20 15.17 15.92
C GLY A 32 -2.06 15.06 14.92
N TYR A 33 -1.57 16.16 14.34
CA TYR A 33 -0.28 16.17 13.66
C TYR A 33 0.85 15.92 14.67
N MET A 34 1.69 14.93 14.37
CA MET A 34 2.83 14.54 15.20
C MET A 34 4.09 14.60 14.34
N PRO A 35 4.90 15.67 14.41
CA PRO A 35 6.07 15.86 13.54
C PRO A 35 7.01 14.64 13.50
N GLU A 36 7.21 13.97 14.63
CA GLU A 36 8.08 12.78 14.72
C GLU A 36 7.54 11.57 13.94
N ALA A 37 6.21 11.41 13.87
CA ALA A 37 5.57 10.29 13.17
C ALA A 37 5.18 10.63 11.73
N ASP A 38 4.89 11.91 11.47
CA ASP A 38 4.35 12.37 10.20
C ASP A 38 5.41 13.03 9.30
N SER A 39 6.59 13.40 9.79
CA SER A 39 7.62 13.98 8.91
C SER A 39 8.27 12.93 8.02
N VAL A 40 8.86 13.40 6.92
CA VAL A 40 9.79 12.65 6.09
C VAL A 40 11.10 13.45 6.06
N GLU A 41 12.22 12.75 6.20
CA GLU A 41 13.54 13.37 6.24
C GLU A 41 13.77 14.25 5.00
N GLY A 42 14.23 15.50 5.22
CA GLY A 42 14.52 16.45 4.16
C GLY A 42 13.30 17.20 3.58
N MET A 43 12.11 17.07 4.18
CA MET A 43 10.91 17.81 3.76
C MET A 43 10.22 18.48 4.94
N GLU A 44 10.00 19.80 4.83
CA GLU A 44 9.05 20.50 5.70
C GLU A 44 7.63 20.19 5.21
N LEU A 45 6.92 19.31 5.92
CA LEU A 45 5.55 18.98 5.58
C LEU A 45 4.62 20.13 5.96
N ARG A 46 3.87 20.66 4.99
CA ARG A 46 2.86 21.72 5.20
C ARG A 46 1.44 21.26 4.90
N SER A 47 1.24 20.44 3.87
CA SER A 47 -0.07 19.88 3.54
C SER A 47 0.02 18.38 3.29
N LEU A 48 -1.08 17.68 3.53
CA LEU A 48 -1.12 16.23 3.50
C LEU A 48 -2.46 15.73 2.97
N MET A 49 -2.42 14.84 1.99
CA MET A 49 -3.58 14.09 1.52
C MET A 49 -3.36 12.60 1.75
N LEU A 50 -4.31 11.96 2.44
CA LEU A 50 -4.31 10.54 2.74
C LEU A 50 -5.57 9.90 2.19
N ILE A 51 -5.40 8.89 1.35
CA ILE A 51 -6.50 8.17 0.69
C ILE A 51 -6.38 6.69 1.03
N PRO A 52 -7.23 6.14 1.91
CA PRO A 52 -7.19 4.73 2.24
C PRO A 52 -7.72 3.92 1.06
N PHE A 53 -7.24 2.69 0.88
CA PHE A 53 -7.80 1.76 -0.09
C PHE A 53 -8.03 0.39 0.55
N ALA A 54 -9.15 -0.23 0.16
CA ALA A 54 -9.59 -1.51 0.68
C ALA A 54 -9.36 -2.62 -0.33
N GLY A 55 -9.03 -3.81 0.16
CA GLY A 55 -8.99 -5.01 -0.66
C GLY A 55 -10.39 -5.50 -1.05
N ALA A 56 -10.46 -6.60 -1.80
CA ALA A 56 -11.71 -7.18 -2.27
C ALA A 56 -12.71 -7.55 -1.14
N THR A 57 -12.23 -7.74 0.09
CA THR A 57 -13.04 -8.04 1.27
C THR A 57 -13.63 -6.79 1.96
N GLY A 58 -13.37 -5.60 1.44
CA GLY A 58 -13.78 -4.33 2.05
C GLY A 58 -12.91 -3.88 3.22
N LYS A 59 -11.90 -4.68 3.62
CA LYS A 59 -10.93 -4.30 4.65
C LYS A 59 -9.88 -3.35 4.09
N VAL A 60 -9.58 -2.26 4.80
CA VAL A 60 -8.45 -1.37 4.48
C VAL A 60 -7.15 -2.16 4.50
N ILE A 61 -6.39 -2.09 3.40
CA ILE A 61 -5.11 -2.79 3.24
C ILE A 61 -3.93 -1.82 3.14
N GLY A 62 -4.19 -0.53 2.96
CA GLY A 62 -3.17 0.51 2.85
C GLY A 62 -3.77 1.89 2.61
N ALA A 63 -2.90 2.88 2.46
CA ALA A 63 -3.26 4.24 2.09
C ALA A 63 -2.24 4.83 1.14
N VAL A 64 -2.71 5.68 0.22
CA VAL A 64 -1.87 6.55 -0.58
C VAL A 64 -1.63 7.82 0.20
N ARG A 65 -0.37 8.26 0.25
CA ARG A 65 0.06 9.48 0.92
C ARG A 65 0.64 10.45 -0.10
N MET A 66 0.10 11.67 -0.15
CA MET A 66 0.66 12.79 -0.92
C MET A 66 1.04 13.92 0.03
N MET A 67 2.25 14.43 -0.11
CA MET A 67 2.86 15.40 0.81
C MET A 67 3.21 16.67 0.05
N GLY A 68 2.88 17.81 0.62
CA GLY A 68 3.19 19.12 0.06
C GLY A 68 4.01 19.96 1.05
N SER A 69 4.99 20.69 0.53
CA SER A 69 5.75 21.70 1.27
C SER A 69 5.04 23.05 1.32
N GLU A 70 3.91 23.20 0.63
CA GLU A 70 3.08 24.39 0.63
C GLU A 70 1.75 24.13 1.33
N VAL A 71 1.16 25.18 1.90
CA VAL A 71 -0.22 25.15 2.41
C VAL A 71 -1.19 25.00 1.23
N SER A 72 -2.26 24.24 1.43
CA SER A 72 -3.32 24.03 0.44
C SER A 72 -2.90 23.38 -0.89
N ALA A 73 -1.77 22.67 -0.94
CA ALA A 73 -1.28 22.04 -2.18
C ALA A 73 -2.28 21.06 -2.84
N PHE A 74 -3.24 20.55 -2.05
CA PHE A 74 -4.24 19.57 -2.49
C PHE A 74 -5.69 20.07 -2.37
N GLU A 75 -5.92 21.39 -2.26
CA GLU A 75 -7.26 21.98 -2.16
C GLU A 75 -8.15 21.64 -3.37
N ASN A 76 -7.55 21.58 -4.57
CA ASN A 76 -8.25 21.29 -5.82
C ASN A 76 -8.30 19.79 -6.17
N VAL A 77 -7.86 18.91 -5.26
CA VAL A 77 -7.99 17.46 -5.49
C VAL A 77 -9.44 17.08 -5.21
N GLU A 78 -10.23 17.02 -6.28
CA GLU A 78 -11.62 16.59 -6.19
C GLU A 78 -11.74 15.14 -5.70
N SER A 79 -12.82 14.87 -4.97
CA SER A 79 -13.15 13.53 -4.45
C SER A 79 -13.13 12.46 -5.57
N HIS A 80 -13.55 12.82 -6.78
CA HIS A 80 -13.54 11.90 -7.92
C HIS A 80 -12.13 11.42 -8.29
N MET A 81 -11.15 12.32 -8.33
CA MET A 81 -9.75 11.96 -8.64
C MET A 81 -9.15 11.06 -7.55
N ALA A 82 -9.47 11.35 -6.28
CA ALA A 82 -9.05 10.53 -5.15
C ALA A 82 -9.64 9.11 -5.24
N HIS A 83 -10.92 8.98 -5.59
CA HIS A 83 -11.57 7.69 -5.82
C HIS A 83 -11.00 6.91 -7.01
N THR A 84 -10.67 7.59 -8.11
CA THR A 84 -10.00 6.95 -9.25
C THR A 84 -8.64 6.39 -8.84
N LEU A 85 -7.84 7.18 -8.11
CA LEU A 85 -6.53 6.74 -7.61
C LEU A 85 -6.66 5.54 -6.65
N GLN A 86 -7.62 5.60 -5.72
CA GLN A 86 -7.96 4.52 -4.81
C GLN A 86 -8.28 3.21 -5.57
N SER A 87 -9.07 3.32 -6.64
CA SER A 87 -9.47 2.18 -7.47
C SER A 87 -8.29 1.57 -8.21
N ILE A 88 -7.41 2.40 -8.79
CA ILE A 88 -6.20 1.95 -9.49
C ILE A 88 -5.24 1.24 -8.51
N CYS A 89 -5.00 1.82 -7.33
CA CYS A 89 -4.14 1.21 -6.31
C CYS A 89 -4.70 -0.14 -5.84
N THR A 90 -6.02 -0.24 -5.65
CA THR A 90 -6.70 -1.48 -5.26
C THR A 90 -6.50 -2.58 -6.30
N LEU A 91 -6.68 -2.26 -7.59
CA LEU A 91 -6.50 -3.22 -8.68
C LEU A 91 -5.03 -3.65 -8.82
N ALA A 92 -4.10 -2.71 -8.78
CA ALA A 92 -2.68 -2.98 -8.89
C ALA A 92 -2.17 -3.86 -7.75
N LEU A 93 -2.61 -3.61 -6.52
CA LEU A 93 -2.18 -4.37 -5.34
C LEU A 93 -2.92 -5.70 -5.18
N GLY A 94 -4.20 -5.76 -5.57
CA GLY A 94 -4.94 -7.01 -5.63
C GLY A 94 -4.26 -8.03 -6.55
N SER A 95 -3.69 -7.58 -7.66
CA SER A 95 -2.96 -8.41 -8.62
C SER A 95 -1.63 -8.96 -8.06
N LEU A 96 -0.94 -8.18 -7.23
CA LEU A 96 0.36 -8.56 -6.63
C LEU A 96 0.20 -9.51 -5.43
N LEU A 97 -0.83 -9.31 -4.59
CA LEU A 97 -1.10 -10.16 -3.42
C LEU A 97 -1.61 -11.55 -3.80
N VAL A 98 -2.40 -11.66 -4.88
CA VAL A 98 -2.86 -12.96 -5.39
C VAL A 98 -1.70 -13.77 -5.99
N HIS A 99 -0.73 -13.11 -6.64
CA HIS A 99 0.41 -13.81 -7.24
C HIS A 99 1.42 -14.37 -6.23
N SER A 100 1.50 -13.78 -5.01
CA SER A 100 2.36 -14.31 -3.93
C SER A 100 1.76 -15.49 -3.16
N ALA A 101 0.48 -15.82 -3.39
CA ALA A 101 -0.20 -16.93 -2.72
C ALA A 101 -0.11 -18.26 -3.48
N GLU A 102 0.53 -18.27 -4.65
CA GLU A 102 0.59 -19.42 -5.55
C GLU A 102 2.06 -19.83 -5.81
N GLU A 103 2.81 -20.10 -4.74
CA GLU A 103 4.01 -20.96 -4.86
C GLU A 103 3.50 -22.40 -5.01
N PRO A 104 3.64 -23.04 -6.19
CA PRO A 104 3.24 -24.44 -6.31
C PRO A 104 4.18 -25.29 -5.45
N SER A 105 3.60 -26.11 -4.58
CA SER A 105 4.29 -27.15 -3.82
C SER A 105 5.24 -27.92 -4.75
N PRO A 106 6.54 -28.07 -4.42
CA PRO A 106 7.46 -28.79 -5.29
C PRO A 106 6.96 -30.23 -5.48
N GLN A 107 6.58 -30.55 -6.72
CA GLN A 107 6.17 -31.89 -7.11
C GLN A 107 7.27 -32.87 -6.73
N GLN A 108 6.93 -33.86 -5.90
CA GLN A 108 7.80 -34.99 -5.61
C GLN A 108 8.17 -35.66 -6.95
N GLN A 109 9.44 -35.63 -7.33
CA GLN A 109 9.97 -36.45 -8.41
C GLN A 109 9.58 -37.92 -8.13
N PRO A 110 8.96 -38.65 -9.07
CA PRO A 110 8.81 -40.08 -8.91
C PRO A 110 10.21 -40.70 -8.96
N SER A 111 10.64 -41.23 -7.82
CA SER A 111 11.76 -42.16 -7.69
C SER A 111 11.40 -43.45 -8.45
N GLY A 112 11.74 -43.50 -9.73
CA GLY A 112 11.54 -44.65 -10.60
C GLY A 112 12.86 -45.09 -11.19
N GLY A 113 13.60 -45.90 -10.46
CA GLY A 113 14.62 -46.75 -11.06
C GLY A 113 13.93 -47.86 -11.85
N ASP A 114 14.21 -47.94 -13.14
CA ASP A 114 14.51 -49.20 -13.83
C ASP A 114 15.01 -48.87 -15.24
N ALA A 115 16.32 -49.02 -15.47
CA ALA A 115 16.86 -49.02 -16.83
C ALA A 115 16.92 -50.48 -17.28
N PRO A 116 16.26 -50.87 -18.38
CA PRO A 116 16.30 -52.26 -18.83
C PRO A 116 17.72 -52.63 -19.30
N PRO A 117 18.18 -53.86 -19.05
CA PRO A 117 19.52 -54.28 -19.41
C PRO A 117 19.71 -54.38 -20.93
N PRO A 118 20.93 -54.18 -21.44
CA PRO A 118 21.19 -54.22 -22.88
C PRO A 118 20.98 -55.62 -23.46
N PRO A 119 20.53 -55.72 -24.73
CA PRO A 119 20.27 -57.01 -25.37
C PRO A 119 21.55 -57.84 -25.50
N SER A 120 21.40 -59.14 -25.24
CA SER A 120 22.47 -60.14 -25.41
C SER A 120 22.42 -60.75 -26.81
N ARG A 121 23.57 -60.72 -27.49
CA ARG A 121 23.92 -61.26 -28.83
C ARG A 121 23.48 -60.46 -30.07
#